data_AF-A0A855SLJ3-F1
#
_entry.id   AF-A0A855SLJ3-F1
#
_cell.length_a   1.000
_cell.length_b   1.000
_cell.length_c   1.000
_cell.angle_alpha   90.00
_cell.angle_beta   90.00
_cell.angle_gamma   90.00
#
_symmetry.space_group_name_H-M   'P 1'
#
loop_
_entity.id
_entity.type
_entity.pdbx_description
1 polymer ?
#
loop_
_entity_poly.entity_id
_entity_poly.type
_entity_poly.pdbx_seq_one_letter_code
_entity_poly.pdbx_strand_id
1 'polypeptide(L)'
;MGQRHIVFYSIVITIIALVVFGVREQEVHEQSIDEKLASAIKKQILPSDKTLPNTDQKLPYYLYGRADLNNNGKEETFVLMQSESYCEQNECKAYLFDDQYKIMAKWEKIQQPVLIGDDINNGWKDILLTSDNQTYLIQYTDKTYNEKLSTAPKYTDKAQALEAVGLAIDSEYYQANGTNLELDYNQPIFDCQTCYLFSYEELDNTNSQQHYLAVNVATGSVRKVNHSQNKQ
;
A
#
# COMPACT_ATOMS: atom_id res chain seq x y z
N MET A 1 26.14 -1.81 49.62
CA MET A 1 26.25 -1.81 48.14
C MET A 1 25.26 -2.76 47.43
N GLY A 2 24.38 -3.51 48.11
CA GLY A 2 23.52 -4.54 47.48
C GLY A 2 22.09 -4.14 47.07
N GLN A 3 21.53 -3.04 47.57
CA GLN A 3 20.11 -2.70 47.32
C GLN A 3 19.84 -2.00 45.99
N ARG A 4 20.80 -1.24 45.44
CA ARG A 4 20.63 -0.53 44.17
C ARG A 4 20.57 -1.50 42.99
N HIS A 5 21.35 -2.57 42.98
CA HIS A 5 21.37 -3.52 41.86
C HIS A 5 20.04 -4.30 41.72
N ILE A 6 19.39 -4.69 42.82
CA ILE A 6 18.15 -5.48 42.79
C ILE A 6 16.97 -4.67 42.21
N VAL A 7 16.87 -3.39 42.55
CA VAL A 7 15.80 -2.51 42.06
C VAL A 7 15.94 -2.25 40.56
N PHE A 8 17.17 -2.06 40.06
CA PHE A 8 17.42 -1.89 38.63
C PHE A 8 17.10 -3.16 37.82
N TYR A 9 17.47 -4.35 38.29
CA TYR A 9 17.11 -5.60 37.59
C TYR A 9 15.59 -5.83 37.54
N SER A 10 14.86 -5.52 38.62
CA SER A 10 13.40 -5.67 38.64
C SER A 10 12.72 -4.74 37.63
N ILE A 11 13.14 -3.48 37.55
CA ILE A 11 12.56 -2.50 36.61
C ILE A 11 12.84 -2.90 35.16
N VAL A 12 14.07 -3.34 34.85
CA VAL A 12 14.45 -3.76 33.51
C VAL A 12 13.66 -4.99 33.06
N ILE A 13 13.45 -5.99 33.93
CA ILE A 13 12.65 -7.19 33.60
C ILE A 13 11.18 -6.82 33.34
N THR A 14 10.59 -5.92 34.13
CA THR A 14 9.19 -5.50 33.91
C THR A 14 9.02 -4.75 32.60
N ILE A 15 9.96 -3.87 32.24
CA ILE A 15 9.93 -3.16 30.95
C ILE A 15 10.04 -4.15 29.78
N ILE A 16 10.99 -5.11 29.86
CA ILE A 16 11.14 -6.13 28.82
C ILE A 16 9.86 -6.96 28.67
N ALA A 17 9.24 -7.39 29.78
CA ALA A 17 8.00 -8.17 29.74
C ALA A 17 6.83 -7.39 29.11
N LEU A 18 6.70 -6.08 29.42
CA LEU A 18 5.67 -5.23 28.83
C LEU A 18 5.89 -5.00 27.32
N VAL A 19 7.14 -4.79 26.90
CA VAL A 19 7.48 -4.65 25.47
C VAL A 19 7.19 -5.96 24.73
N VAL A 20 7.62 -7.10 25.26
CA VAL A 20 7.36 -8.41 24.64
C VAL A 20 5.86 -8.71 24.56
N PHE A 21 5.10 -8.39 25.62
CA PHE A 21 3.66 -8.58 25.63
C PHE A 21 2.96 -7.68 24.59
N GLY A 22 3.32 -6.40 24.51
CA GLY A 22 2.77 -5.47 23.51
C GLY A 22 3.08 -5.85 22.07
N VAL A 23 4.32 -6.30 21.78
CA VAL A 23 4.70 -6.81 20.45
C VAL A 23 3.86 -8.04 20.09
N ARG A 24 3.67 -8.96 21.04
CA ARG A 24 2.88 -10.18 20.81
C ARG A 24 1.39 -9.90 20.60
N GLU A 25 0.81 -8.92 21.29
CA GLU A 25 -0.58 -8.49 21.06
C GLU A 25 -0.75 -7.88 19.67
N GLN A 26 0.23 -7.10 19.21
CA GLN A 26 0.21 -6.49 17.89
C GLN A 26 0.26 -7.54 16.77
N GLU A 27 1.15 -8.54 16.87
CA GLU A 27 1.24 -9.65 15.91
C GLU A 27 -0.05 -10.48 15.84
N VAL A 28 -0.66 -10.79 16.99
CA VAL A 28 -1.92 -11.56 17.04
C VAL A 28 -3.07 -10.76 16.44
N HIS A 29 -3.10 -9.44 16.65
CA HIS A 29 -4.12 -8.58 16.08
C HIS A 29 -4.02 -8.52 14.55
N GLU A 30 -2.82 -8.30 14.00
CA GLU A 30 -2.56 -8.25 12.57
C GLU A 30 -2.90 -9.59 11.89
N GLN A 31 -2.50 -10.72 12.50
CA GLN A 31 -2.88 -12.06 12.01
C GLN A 31 -4.41 -12.23 11.96
N SER A 32 -5.14 -11.76 12.98
CA SER A 32 -6.61 -11.87 13.01
C SER A 32 -7.32 -11.01 11.95
N ILE A 33 -6.71 -9.89 11.57
CA ILE A 33 -7.21 -8.99 10.52
C ILE A 33 -7.01 -9.65 9.16
N ASP A 34 -5.84 -10.23 8.92
CA ASP A 34 -5.53 -10.91 7.65
C ASP A 34 -6.39 -12.16 7.43
N GLU A 35 -6.71 -12.91 8.49
CA GLU A 35 -7.66 -14.02 8.43
C GLU A 35 -9.08 -13.56 8.04
N LYS A 36 -9.53 -12.40 8.53
CA LYS A 36 -10.84 -11.83 8.16
C LYS A 36 -10.86 -11.36 6.70
N LEU A 37 -9.81 -10.68 6.26
CA LEU A 37 -9.67 -10.27 4.85
C LEU A 37 -9.66 -11.48 3.92
N ALA A 38 -8.85 -12.48 4.24
CA ALA A 38 -8.79 -13.77 3.54
C ALA A 38 -10.18 -14.43 3.44
N SER A 39 -10.92 -14.47 4.55
CA SER A 39 -12.28 -15.01 4.59
C SER A 39 -13.24 -14.22 3.70
N ALA A 40 -13.15 -12.88 3.73
CA ALA A 40 -13.96 -12.00 2.91
C ALA A 40 -13.70 -12.19 1.40
N ILE A 41 -12.43 -12.30 1.00
CA ILE A 41 -12.03 -12.58 -0.39
C ILE A 41 -12.59 -13.93 -0.85
N LYS A 42 -12.40 -15.00 -0.06
CA LYS A 42 -12.98 -16.33 -0.38
C LYS A 42 -14.49 -16.28 -0.57
N LYS A 43 -15.18 -15.56 0.30
CA LYS A 43 -16.65 -15.52 0.31
C LYS A 43 -17.25 -14.64 -0.80
N GLN A 44 -16.62 -13.51 -1.11
CA GLN A 44 -17.22 -12.45 -1.92
C GLN A 44 -16.60 -12.29 -3.31
N ILE A 45 -15.34 -12.71 -3.50
CA ILE A 45 -14.62 -12.55 -4.76
C ILE A 45 -14.48 -13.88 -5.49
N LEU A 46 -14.09 -14.95 -4.77
CA LEU A 46 -13.87 -16.24 -5.43
C LEU A 46 -15.19 -16.81 -5.95
N PRO A 47 -15.19 -17.43 -7.13
CA PRO A 47 -16.36 -18.14 -7.62
C PRO A 47 -16.73 -19.23 -6.62
N SER A 48 -17.97 -19.18 -6.15
CA SER A 48 -18.54 -20.21 -5.27
C SER A 48 -18.67 -21.51 -6.07
N ASP A 49 -17.63 -22.33 -6.05
CA ASP A 49 -17.72 -23.68 -6.57
C ASP A 49 -18.57 -24.49 -5.59
N LYS A 50 -19.80 -24.84 -6.01
CA LYS A 50 -20.74 -25.63 -5.19
C LYS A 50 -20.23 -27.04 -4.89
N THR A 51 -19.13 -27.46 -5.52
CA THR A 51 -18.58 -28.82 -5.39
C THR A 51 -17.41 -28.92 -4.41
N LEU A 52 -16.82 -27.78 -4.00
CA LEU A 52 -15.70 -27.75 -3.06
C LEU A 52 -16.11 -27.05 -1.76
N PRO A 53 -15.79 -27.62 -0.58
CA PRO A 53 -15.92 -26.88 0.67
C PRO A 53 -15.12 -25.58 0.56
N ASN A 54 -15.75 -24.45 0.93
CA ASN A 54 -15.16 -23.10 0.85
C ASN A 54 -13.84 -22.96 1.64
N THR A 55 -13.51 -23.94 2.49
CA THR A 55 -12.29 -24.03 3.29
C THR A 55 -11.05 -24.44 2.49
N ASP A 56 -11.21 -25.15 1.36
CA ASP A 56 -10.09 -25.77 0.64
C ASP A 56 -9.59 -24.96 -0.56
N GLN A 57 -10.29 -23.88 -0.93
CA GLN A 57 -9.82 -22.99 -1.99
C GLN A 57 -8.58 -22.20 -1.52
N LYS A 58 -7.46 -22.42 -2.21
CA LYS A 58 -6.25 -21.61 -2.08
C LYS A 58 -6.56 -20.17 -2.48
N LEU A 59 -6.17 -19.21 -1.64
CA LEU A 59 -6.30 -17.80 -1.96
C LEU A 59 -5.45 -17.45 -3.18
N PRO A 60 -6.00 -16.72 -4.16
CA PRO A 60 -5.20 -16.12 -5.21
C PRO A 60 -4.21 -15.12 -4.60
N TYR A 61 -3.11 -14.85 -5.30
CA TYR A 61 -2.21 -13.76 -4.92
C TYR A 61 -2.92 -12.41 -5.14
N TYR A 62 -2.77 -11.51 -4.18
CA TYR A 62 -3.31 -10.15 -4.19
C TYR A 62 -2.36 -9.22 -3.42
N LEU A 63 -2.39 -7.95 -3.76
CA LEU A 63 -1.85 -6.86 -2.94
C LEU A 63 -3.01 -6.22 -2.19
N TYR A 64 -2.74 -5.68 -1.01
CA TYR A 64 -3.74 -4.89 -0.29
C TYR A 64 -3.11 -3.72 0.46
N GLY A 65 -3.94 -2.74 0.79
CA GLY A 65 -3.59 -1.60 1.65
C GLY A 65 -4.80 -1.14 2.43
N ARG A 66 -4.57 -0.44 3.55
CA ARG A 66 -5.60 0.03 4.46
C ARG A 66 -5.46 1.53 4.68
N ALA A 67 -6.58 2.23 4.72
CA ALA A 67 -6.63 3.65 5.03
C ALA A 67 -7.98 4.00 5.63
N ASP A 68 -7.99 4.91 6.61
CA ASP A 68 -9.20 5.57 7.07
C ASP A 68 -9.61 6.64 6.04
N LEU A 69 -10.49 6.25 5.12
CA LEU A 69 -10.91 7.09 4.00
C LEU A 69 -11.94 8.13 4.43
N ASN A 70 -12.71 7.88 5.49
CA ASN A 70 -13.77 8.78 5.97
C ASN A 70 -13.44 9.49 7.30
N ASN A 71 -12.23 9.30 7.82
CA ASN A 71 -11.74 9.83 9.09
C ASN A 71 -12.61 9.43 10.31
N ASN A 72 -13.16 8.21 10.32
CA ASN A 72 -13.99 7.71 11.42
C ASN A 72 -13.19 6.91 12.47
N GLY A 73 -11.88 6.77 12.29
CA GLY A 73 -10.99 5.97 13.13
C GLY A 73 -10.95 4.49 12.78
N LYS A 74 -11.54 4.08 11.66
CA LYS A 74 -11.51 2.71 11.15
C LYS A 74 -11.10 2.70 9.70
N GLU A 75 -10.38 1.66 9.31
CA GLU A 75 -9.78 1.60 7.99
C GLU A 75 -10.63 0.81 7.01
N GLU A 76 -10.76 1.35 5.81
CA GLU A 76 -11.19 0.62 4.64
C GLU A 76 -10.01 -0.13 4.01
N THR A 77 -10.28 -1.28 3.39
CA THR A 77 -9.23 -2.13 2.79
C THR A 77 -9.40 -2.18 1.28
N PHE A 78 -8.36 -1.76 0.55
CA PHE A 78 -8.30 -1.93 -0.89
C PHE A 78 -7.51 -3.18 -1.23
N VAL A 79 -8.02 -3.98 -2.15
CA VAL A 79 -7.41 -5.22 -2.64
C VAL A 79 -7.25 -5.13 -4.14
N LEU A 80 -6.02 -5.32 -4.62
CA LEU A 80 -5.69 -5.45 -6.03
C LEU A 80 -5.30 -6.91 -6.30
N MET A 81 -6.09 -7.60 -7.09
CA MET A 81 -5.78 -8.99 -7.46
C MET A 81 -4.48 -9.04 -8.27
N GLN A 82 -3.76 -10.16 -8.22
CA GLN A 82 -2.50 -10.34 -8.95
C GLN A 82 -2.43 -11.68 -9.70
N SER A 83 -3.43 -12.53 -9.53
CA SER A 83 -3.48 -13.83 -10.22
C SER A 83 -4.05 -13.67 -11.63
N GLU A 84 -3.51 -14.43 -12.59
CA GLU A 84 -3.86 -14.34 -14.02
C GLU A 84 -5.37 -14.38 -14.29
N SER A 85 -6.16 -15.16 -13.54
CA SER A 85 -7.62 -15.25 -13.69
C SER A 85 -8.37 -13.96 -13.36
N TYR A 86 -7.71 -12.99 -12.73
CA TYR A 86 -8.24 -11.68 -12.36
C TYR A 86 -7.54 -10.54 -13.09
N CYS A 87 -6.64 -10.82 -14.03
CA CYS A 87 -5.83 -9.81 -14.70
C CYS A 87 -5.89 -9.96 -16.22
N GLU A 88 -5.94 -8.84 -16.93
CA GLU A 88 -5.80 -8.73 -18.37
C GLU A 88 -4.75 -7.67 -18.69
N GLN A 89 -3.69 -8.01 -19.43
CA GLN A 89 -2.66 -7.05 -19.88
C GLN A 89 -2.03 -6.22 -18.74
N ASN A 90 -1.70 -6.87 -17.62
CA ASN A 90 -1.16 -6.24 -16.40
C ASN A 90 -2.13 -5.29 -15.67
N GLU A 91 -3.40 -5.24 -16.08
CA GLU A 91 -4.48 -4.59 -15.35
C GLU A 91 -5.29 -5.65 -14.63
N CYS A 92 -5.54 -5.47 -13.34
CA CYS A 92 -6.19 -6.45 -12.51
C CYS A 92 -7.49 -5.92 -11.91
N LYS A 93 -8.38 -6.84 -11.55
CA LYS A 93 -9.57 -6.51 -10.77
C LYS A 93 -9.17 -5.98 -9.40
N ALA A 94 -9.88 -4.95 -8.94
CA ALA A 94 -9.69 -4.36 -7.64
C ALA A 94 -11.01 -4.23 -6.88
N TYR A 95 -10.91 -4.24 -5.56
CA TYR A 95 -12.05 -4.22 -4.65
C TYR A 95 -11.74 -3.31 -3.47
N LEU A 96 -12.69 -2.47 -3.10
CA LEU A 96 -12.66 -1.70 -1.86
C LEU A 96 -13.65 -2.31 -0.88
N PHE A 97 -13.18 -2.61 0.33
CA PHE A 97 -13.96 -3.13 1.43
C PHE A 97 -14.11 -2.07 2.53
N ASP A 98 -15.27 -2.06 3.19
CA ASP A 98 -15.48 -1.28 4.42
C ASP A 98 -14.73 -1.88 5.63
N ASP A 99 -14.82 -1.22 6.79
CA ASP A 99 -14.20 -1.70 8.03
C ASP A 99 -14.77 -3.04 8.55
N GLN A 100 -15.86 -3.53 7.97
CA GLN A 100 -16.43 -4.85 8.26
C GLN A 100 -16.22 -5.87 7.12
N TYR A 101 -15.32 -5.57 6.19
CA TYR A 101 -15.00 -6.39 5.03
C TYR A 101 -16.17 -6.67 4.10
N LYS A 102 -17.11 -5.75 3.95
CA LYS A 102 -18.12 -5.79 2.89
C LYS A 102 -17.67 -4.94 1.71
N ILE A 103 -17.86 -5.44 0.50
CA ILE A 103 -17.51 -4.71 -0.73
C ILE A 103 -18.31 -3.41 -0.81
N MET A 104 -17.57 -2.30 -0.91
CA MET A 104 -18.09 -0.96 -1.15
C MET A 104 -18.06 -0.59 -2.63
N ALA A 105 -16.97 -0.95 -3.31
CA ALA A 105 -16.75 -0.64 -4.73
C ALA A 105 -15.84 -1.68 -5.39
N LYS A 106 -15.92 -1.78 -6.71
CA LYS A 106 -15.06 -2.66 -7.52
C LYS A 106 -14.67 -2.02 -8.85
N TRP A 107 -13.53 -2.46 -9.38
CA TRP A 107 -13.01 -2.04 -10.68
C TRP A 107 -12.42 -3.23 -11.42
N GLU A 108 -12.52 -3.22 -12.76
CA GLU A 108 -12.12 -4.37 -13.58
C GLU A 108 -10.67 -4.29 -14.09
N LYS A 109 -10.16 -3.09 -14.31
CA LYS A 109 -8.86 -2.85 -14.94
C LYS A 109 -8.10 -1.79 -14.16
N ILE A 110 -7.26 -2.22 -13.22
CA ILE A 110 -6.48 -1.34 -12.36
C ILE A 110 -5.02 -1.78 -12.35
N GLN A 111 -4.12 -0.80 -12.39
CA GLN A 111 -2.68 -0.96 -12.25
C GLN A 111 -2.23 -0.24 -10.98
N GLN A 112 -1.08 -0.64 -10.44
CA GLN A 112 -0.38 0.21 -9.49
C GLN A 112 0.18 1.45 -10.23
N PRO A 113 0.31 2.60 -9.55
CA PRO A 113 0.02 2.81 -8.13
C PRO A 113 -1.46 3.05 -7.86
N VAL A 114 -1.87 2.74 -6.61
CA VAL A 114 -3.17 3.10 -6.03
C VAL A 114 -2.88 4.07 -4.90
N LEU A 115 -3.26 5.34 -5.09
CA LEU A 115 -2.89 6.42 -4.15
C LEU A 115 -4.12 6.96 -3.44
N ILE A 116 -3.89 7.54 -2.27
CA ILE A 116 -4.90 8.34 -1.57
C ILE A 116 -4.79 9.79 -2.01
N GLY A 117 -5.93 10.39 -2.34
CA GLY A 117 -6.03 11.79 -2.74
C GLY A 117 -5.99 12.73 -1.54
N ASP A 118 -5.51 13.94 -1.80
CA ASP A 118 -5.46 15.01 -0.80
C ASP A 118 -6.85 15.63 -0.56
N ASP A 119 -7.75 15.52 -1.53
CA ASP A 119 -9.11 16.07 -1.48
C ASP A 119 -10.10 15.12 -0.80
N ILE A 120 -11.10 15.72 -0.14
CA ILE A 120 -12.21 15.01 0.50
C ILE A 120 -13.52 15.41 -0.18
N ASN A 121 -14.25 14.41 -0.69
CA ASN A 121 -15.57 14.57 -1.28
C ASN A 121 -16.62 13.78 -0.51
N ASN A 122 -17.71 14.45 -0.11
CA ASN A 122 -18.80 13.85 0.67
C ASN A 122 -18.35 13.15 1.96
N GLY A 123 -17.30 13.66 2.60
CA GLY A 123 -16.73 13.12 3.83
C GLY A 123 -15.76 11.96 3.64
N TRP A 124 -15.41 11.62 2.39
CA TRP A 124 -14.48 10.56 2.04
C TRP A 124 -13.31 11.11 1.24
N LYS A 125 -12.09 10.65 1.50
CA LYS A 125 -10.90 10.95 0.70
C LYS A 125 -11.08 10.37 -0.69
N ASP A 126 -10.60 11.11 -1.69
CA ASP A 126 -10.54 10.62 -3.05
C ASP A 126 -9.50 9.50 -3.16
N ILE A 127 -9.67 8.63 -4.16
CA ILE A 127 -8.71 7.58 -4.49
C ILE A 127 -8.20 7.86 -5.90
N LEU A 128 -6.89 7.76 -6.12
CA LEU A 128 -6.31 7.83 -7.45
C LEU A 128 -6.07 6.42 -7.96
N LEU A 129 -6.76 6.07 -9.04
CA LEU A 129 -6.66 4.77 -9.67
C LEU A 129 -6.07 4.89 -11.08
N THR A 130 -5.13 4.00 -11.41
CA THR A 130 -4.47 3.98 -12.71
C THR A 130 -5.03 2.86 -13.58
N SER A 131 -5.38 3.18 -14.82
CA SER A 131 -5.76 2.21 -15.87
C SER A 131 -5.28 2.75 -17.22
N ASP A 132 -4.75 1.87 -18.06
CA ASP A 132 -4.15 2.22 -19.35
C ASP A 132 -3.16 3.40 -19.25
N ASN A 133 -2.28 3.36 -18.24
CA ASN A 133 -1.31 4.43 -17.92
C ASN A 133 -1.92 5.82 -17.69
N GLN A 134 -3.23 5.91 -17.45
CA GLN A 134 -3.93 7.13 -17.10
C GLN A 134 -4.47 7.00 -15.67
N THR A 135 -4.13 7.99 -14.84
CA THR A 135 -4.68 8.09 -13.49
C THR A 135 -6.01 8.85 -13.50
N TYR A 136 -6.96 8.38 -12.70
CA TYR A 136 -8.30 8.93 -12.55
C TYR A 136 -8.57 9.28 -11.09
N LEU A 137 -9.28 10.39 -10.87
CA LEU A 137 -9.74 10.82 -9.55
C LEU A 137 -11.07 10.14 -9.23
N ILE A 138 -11.06 9.22 -8.28
CA ILE A 138 -12.23 8.42 -7.89
C ILE A 138 -12.82 9.02 -6.63
N GLN A 139 -13.95 9.68 -6.82
CA GLN A 139 -14.66 10.40 -5.78
C GLN A 139 -15.78 9.52 -5.20
N TYR A 140 -16.06 9.72 -3.92
CA TYR A 140 -17.22 9.13 -3.27
C TYR A 140 -18.46 9.96 -3.58
N THR A 141 -19.44 9.38 -4.29
CA THR A 141 -20.72 10.01 -4.62
C THR A 141 -21.86 9.03 -4.38
N ASP A 142 -23.02 9.51 -3.90
CA ASP A 142 -24.23 8.70 -3.76
C ASP A 142 -24.05 7.36 -3.01
N LYS A 143 -23.29 7.38 -1.90
CA LYS A 143 -23.01 6.24 -1.01
C LYS A 143 -22.04 5.18 -1.56
N THR A 144 -21.31 5.47 -2.64
CA THR A 144 -20.25 4.60 -3.16
C THR A 144 -19.13 5.39 -3.87
N TYR A 145 -18.04 4.72 -4.24
CA TYR A 145 -17.03 5.29 -5.13
C TYR A 145 -17.41 5.08 -6.60
N ASN A 146 -16.99 6.00 -7.47
CA ASN A 146 -17.18 5.87 -8.92
C ASN A 146 -16.50 4.60 -9.48
N GLU A 147 -17.26 3.53 -9.73
CA GLU A 147 -16.74 2.27 -10.29
C GLU A 147 -16.36 2.38 -11.77
N LYS A 148 -16.91 3.37 -12.48
CA LYS A 148 -16.67 3.58 -13.91
C LYS A 148 -15.58 4.63 -14.14
N LEU A 149 -14.36 4.16 -14.42
CA LEU A 149 -13.21 5.06 -14.69
C LEU A 149 -13.45 6.01 -15.86
N SER A 150 -14.17 5.57 -16.90
CA SER A 150 -14.42 6.41 -18.08
C SER A 150 -15.28 7.65 -17.81
N THR A 151 -15.92 7.74 -16.65
CA THR A 151 -16.70 8.90 -16.21
C THR A 151 -16.00 9.69 -15.11
N ALA A 152 -14.88 9.18 -14.58
CA ALA A 152 -14.10 9.86 -13.57
C ALA A 152 -13.22 10.95 -14.22
N PRO A 153 -12.96 12.08 -13.53
CA PRO A 153 -11.98 13.06 -13.96
C PRO A 153 -10.60 12.43 -14.14
N LYS A 154 -9.88 12.85 -15.18
CA LYS A 154 -8.47 12.49 -15.36
C LYS A 154 -7.61 13.30 -14.41
N TYR A 155 -6.64 12.64 -13.79
CA TYR A 155 -5.60 13.27 -12.99
C TYR A 155 -4.29 13.32 -13.77
N THR A 156 -3.51 14.38 -13.56
CA THR A 156 -2.17 14.50 -14.11
C THR A 156 -1.25 15.19 -13.11
N ASP A 157 -0.08 14.60 -12.91
CA ASP A 157 0.92 14.99 -11.93
C ASP A 157 2.26 15.31 -12.58
N LYS A 158 2.31 15.54 -13.90
CA LYS A 158 3.57 15.69 -14.65
C LYS A 158 4.55 16.68 -14.02
N ALA A 159 4.05 17.78 -13.47
CA ALA A 159 4.88 18.78 -12.78
C ALA A 159 5.45 18.22 -11.46
N GLN A 160 4.64 17.54 -10.67
CA GLN A 160 5.04 16.89 -9.42
C GLN A 160 6.03 15.73 -9.69
N ALA A 161 5.79 14.92 -10.72
CA ALA A 161 6.71 13.86 -11.13
C ALA A 161 8.08 14.42 -11.55
N LEU A 162 8.12 15.54 -12.26
CA LEU A 162 9.38 16.21 -12.63
C LEU A 162 10.11 16.75 -11.39
N GLU A 163 9.38 17.32 -10.44
CA GLU A 163 9.93 17.77 -9.16
C GLU A 163 10.49 16.59 -8.35
N ALA A 164 9.77 15.46 -8.30
CA ALA A 164 10.21 14.24 -7.65
C ALA A 164 11.51 13.69 -8.26
N VAL A 165 11.65 13.73 -9.59
CA VAL A 165 12.90 13.39 -10.28
C VAL A 165 14.04 14.31 -9.86
N GLY A 166 13.78 15.62 -9.77
CA GLY A 166 14.77 16.60 -9.29
C GLY A 166 15.26 16.28 -7.88
N LEU A 167 14.32 16.05 -6.96
CA LEU A 167 14.63 15.66 -5.57
C LEU A 167 15.42 14.34 -5.51
N ALA A 168 15.05 13.33 -6.31
CA ALA A 168 15.76 12.06 -6.36
C ALA A 168 17.20 12.22 -6.84
N ILE A 169 17.42 12.96 -7.93
CA ILE A 169 18.75 13.20 -8.52
C ILE A 169 19.63 14.06 -7.59
N ASP A 170 19.03 15.04 -6.91
CA ASP A 170 19.75 15.92 -5.97
C ASP A 170 20.05 15.26 -4.62
N SER A 171 19.51 14.07 -4.38
CA SER A 171 19.74 13.34 -3.12
C SER A 171 21.16 12.79 -3.00
N GLU A 172 21.68 12.75 -1.77
CA GLU A 172 22.98 12.14 -1.47
C GLU A 172 23.08 10.67 -1.92
N TYR A 173 21.94 9.96 -1.96
CA TYR A 173 21.87 8.55 -2.34
C TYR A 173 22.14 8.33 -3.82
N TYR A 174 21.67 9.25 -4.68
CA TYR A 174 21.87 9.15 -6.12
C TYR A 174 23.19 9.80 -6.55
N GLN A 175 23.55 10.95 -5.98
CA GLN A 175 24.76 11.68 -6.36
C GLN A 175 26.07 10.92 -6.09
N ALA A 176 26.08 9.96 -5.16
CA ALA A 176 27.28 9.21 -4.83
C ALA A 176 27.81 8.38 -6.02
N ASN A 177 26.95 7.57 -6.63
CA ASN A 177 27.28 6.59 -7.68
C ASN A 177 26.03 6.01 -8.37
N GLY A 178 24.91 6.73 -8.31
CA GLY A 178 23.63 6.31 -8.88
C GLY A 178 23.57 6.47 -10.39
N THR A 179 23.02 5.46 -11.06
CA THR A 179 22.69 5.46 -12.49
C THR A 179 21.29 4.89 -12.71
N ASN A 180 20.76 5.00 -13.94
CA ASN A 180 19.49 4.38 -14.34
C ASN A 180 18.32 4.66 -13.38
N LEU A 181 18.07 5.94 -13.09
CA LEU A 181 16.93 6.34 -12.27
C LEU A 181 15.63 6.12 -13.05
N GLU A 182 14.74 5.28 -12.53
CA GLU A 182 13.47 4.95 -13.15
C GLU A 182 12.33 5.06 -12.12
N LEU A 183 11.15 5.51 -12.57
CA LEU A 183 9.95 5.45 -11.75
C LEU A 183 9.57 3.98 -11.54
N ASP A 184 9.32 3.61 -10.28
CA ASP A 184 8.84 2.29 -9.91
C ASP A 184 7.41 2.43 -9.36
N TYR A 185 6.45 1.82 -10.04
CA TYR A 185 5.04 1.92 -9.67
C TYR A 185 4.63 0.92 -8.59
N ASN A 186 5.53 0.11 -8.06
CA ASN A 186 5.26 -0.81 -6.95
C ASN A 186 5.25 -0.06 -5.61
N GLN A 187 4.43 0.98 -5.50
CA GLN A 187 4.17 1.69 -4.24
C GLN A 187 3.17 0.90 -3.38
N PRO A 188 3.23 1.02 -2.04
CA PRO A 188 2.17 0.53 -1.17
C PRO A 188 0.80 1.03 -1.63
N ILE A 189 -0.22 0.18 -1.50
CA ILE A 189 -1.60 0.62 -1.78
C ILE A 189 -1.98 1.68 -0.75
N PHE A 190 -2.59 2.77 -1.23
CA PHE A 190 -2.87 3.99 -0.48
C PHE A 190 -1.64 4.79 -0.02
N ASP A 191 -0.54 4.73 -0.80
CA ASP A 191 0.52 5.73 -0.67
C ASP A 191 0.00 7.14 -1.01
N CYS A 192 0.74 8.18 -0.60
CA CYS A 192 0.28 9.56 -0.74
C CYS A 192 0.28 10.06 -2.19
N GLN A 193 -0.63 10.97 -2.53
CA GLN A 193 -0.73 11.57 -3.88
C GLN A 193 0.58 12.22 -4.37
N THR A 194 1.41 12.70 -3.45
CA THR A 194 2.71 13.34 -3.75
C THR A 194 3.91 12.43 -3.47
N CYS A 195 3.68 11.14 -3.27
CA CYS A 195 4.70 10.14 -2.98
C CYS A 195 5.08 9.43 -4.28
N TYR A 196 6.38 9.28 -4.50
CA TYR A 196 6.95 8.61 -5.66
C TYR A 196 7.97 7.59 -5.18
N LEU A 197 8.01 6.45 -5.85
CA LEU A 197 9.06 5.46 -5.69
C LEU A 197 9.90 5.45 -6.95
N PHE A 198 11.21 5.50 -6.77
CA PHE A 198 12.18 5.34 -7.84
C PHE A 198 13.02 4.11 -7.56
N SER A 199 13.43 3.43 -8.63
CA SER A 199 14.56 2.50 -8.59
C SER A 199 15.78 3.15 -9.24
N TYR A 200 16.97 2.79 -8.76
CA TYR A 200 18.23 3.20 -9.35
C TYR A 200 19.27 2.11 -9.18
N GLU A 201 20.30 2.14 -10.03
CA GLU A 201 21.46 1.27 -9.93
C GLU A 201 22.61 1.97 -9.22
N GLU A 202 23.24 1.27 -8.29
CA GLU A 202 24.46 1.73 -7.64
C GLU A 202 25.67 1.04 -8.27
N LEU A 203 26.58 1.83 -8.86
CA LEU A 203 27.81 1.29 -9.45
C LEU A 203 28.85 1.00 -8.35
N ASP A 204 29.16 -0.28 -8.16
CA ASP A 204 30.38 -0.73 -7.47
C ASP A 204 31.29 -1.46 -8.47
N ASN A 205 32.59 -1.47 -8.19
CA ASN A 205 33.72 -1.91 -9.02
C ASN A 205 33.60 -3.33 -9.58
N THR A 206 32.59 -4.12 -9.17
CA THR A 206 32.41 -5.50 -9.59
C THR A 206 30.96 -5.90 -9.93
N ASN A 207 29.93 -5.16 -9.51
CA ASN A 207 28.52 -5.47 -9.80
C ASN A 207 27.63 -4.20 -9.70
N SER A 208 26.55 -4.15 -10.50
CA SER A 208 25.47 -3.18 -10.33
C SER A 208 24.43 -3.72 -9.34
N GLN A 209 24.08 -2.96 -8.31
CA GLN A 209 23.05 -3.30 -7.34
C GLN A 209 21.84 -2.38 -7.47
N GLN A 210 20.64 -2.95 -7.53
CA GLN A 210 19.39 -2.18 -7.58
C GLN A 210 18.99 -1.69 -6.18
N HIS A 211 18.63 -0.41 -6.10
CA HIS A 211 18.18 0.28 -4.90
C HIS A 211 16.93 1.10 -5.18
N TYR A 212 16.28 1.58 -4.12
CA TYR A 212 15.02 2.30 -4.21
C TYR A 212 15.03 3.57 -3.38
N LEU A 213 14.41 4.62 -3.90
CA LEU A 213 14.21 5.91 -3.22
C LEU A 213 12.72 6.18 -3.12
N ALA A 214 12.24 6.43 -1.90
CA ALA A 214 10.93 7.04 -1.69
C ALA A 214 11.11 8.55 -1.60
N VAL A 215 10.37 9.27 -2.43
CA VAL A 215 10.38 10.73 -2.53
C VAL A 215 9.00 11.23 -2.19
N ASN A 216 8.90 12.21 -1.28
CA ASN A 216 7.66 12.91 -0.99
C ASN A 216 7.84 14.38 -1.38
N VAL A 217 7.17 14.79 -2.46
CA VAL A 217 7.30 16.13 -3.04
C VAL A 217 6.77 17.20 -2.08
N ALA A 218 5.64 16.95 -1.41
CA ALA A 218 5.05 17.91 -0.48
C ALA A 218 5.98 18.30 0.69
N THR A 219 6.87 17.40 1.09
CA THR A 219 7.82 17.62 2.19
C THR A 219 9.26 17.85 1.73
N GLY A 220 9.56 17.62 0.45
CA GLY A 220 10.93 17.58 -0.07
C GLY A 220 11.77 16.41 0.46
N SER A 221 11.15 15.42 1.12
CA SER A 221 11.87 14.31 1.76
C SER A 221 12.28 13.26 0.74
N VAL A 222 13.53 12.79 0.85
CA VAL A 222 14.06 11.65 0.08
C VAL A 222 14.67 10.64 1.06
N ARG A 223 14.34 9.35 0.89
CA ARG A 223 14.88 8.27 1.74
C ARG A 223 15.15 7.01 0.92
N LYS A 224 16.23 6.29 1.24
CA LYS A 224 16.48 4.94 0.72
C LYS A 224 15.49 3.95 1.35
N VAL A 225 14.90 3.09 0.54
CA VAL A 225 13.94 2.06 0.98
C VAL A 225 14.31 0.69 0.46
N ASN A 226 13.83 -0.36 1.14
CA ASN A 226 13.94 -1.72 0.64
C ASN A 226 12.75 -2.01 -0.28
N HIS A 227 12.98 -2.74 -1.37
CA HIS A 227 11.90 -3.19 -2.29
C HIS A 227 10.76 -3.93 -1.57
N SER A 228 11.06 -4.58 -0.45
CA SER A 228 10.19 -5.54 0.21
C SER A 228 9.02 -4.95 1.01
N GLN A 229 8.67 -3.66 0.86
CA GLN A 229 7.51 -3.10 1.56
C GLN A 229 6.14 -3.56 1.00
N ASN A 230 6.12 -4.37 -0.08
CA ASN A 230 4.91 -4.95 -0.65
C ASN A 230 4.77 -6.48 -0.50
N LYS A 231 5.61 -7.13 0.32
CA LYS A 231 5.41 -8.56 0.65
C LYS A 231 4.86 -8.69 2.07
N GLN A 232 3.54 -8.77 2.18
CA GLN A 232 2.85 -9.38 3.32
C GLN A 232 1.84 -10.39 2.77
#